data_AF-A0A140K1T9-F1
#
_entry.id   AF-A0A140K1T9-F1
#
_cell.length_a   1.000
_cell.length_b   1.000
_cell.length_c   1.000
_cell.angle_alpha   90.00
_cell.angle_beta   90.00
_cell.angle_gamma   90.00
#
_symmetry.space_group_name_H-M   'P 1'
#
loop_
_entity.id
_entity.type
_entity.pdbx_description
1 polymer ?
#
loop_
_entity_poly.entity_id
_entity_poly.type
_entity_poly.pdbx_seq_one_letter_code
_entity_poly.pdbx_strand_id
1 'polypeptide(L)'
;MELAQQDRVSAIAVPKIEDIREITQAEIKAKAEAKIPGYEEGQKKYALAYRINIHNWSYGRLIENISTQANKLGIAIVEVKQPIRGSPTQKAQAMAISAHQAFNKT
;
A
#
# COMPACT_ATOMS: atom_id res chain seq x y z
N MET A 1 -10.60 9.72 4.45
CA MET A 1 -10.29 11.17 4.44
C MET A 1 -10.53 11.83 5.79
N GLU A 2 -11.53 11.41 6.56
CA GLU A 2 -11.78 11.92 7.91
C GLU A 2 -10.53 11.94 8.81
N LEU A 3 -9.78 10.83 8.89
CA LEU A 3 -8.52 10.75 9.64
C LEU A 3 -7.48 11.78 9.17
N ALA A 4 -7.30 11.93 7.86
CA ALA A 4 -6.34 12.88 7.30
C ALA A 4 -6.68 14.34 7.68
N GLN A 5 -7.96 14.67 7.78
CA GLN A 5 -8.42 15.98 8.23
C GLN A 5 -8.27 16.16 9.75
N GLN A 6 -8.61 15.14 10.54
CA GLN A 6 -8.46 15.14 12.00
C GLN A 6 -7.00 15.37 12.40
N ASP A 7 -6.09 14.66 11.75
CA ASP A 7 -4.65 14.75 11.98
C ASP A 7 -4.00 15.95 11.27
N ARG A 8 -4.78 16.73 10.50
CA ARG A 8 -4.35 17.92 9.75
C ARG A 8 -3.10 17.68 8.91
N VAL A 9 -3.07 16.55 8.20
CA VAL A 9 -1.91 16.19 7.38
C VAL A 9 -1.80 17.12 6.17
N SER A 10 -0.59 17.56 5.86
CA SER A 10 -0.30 18.36 4.67
C SER A 10 -0.16 17.52 3.41
N ALA A 11 0.18 16.23 3.56
CA ALA A 11 0.41 15.32 2.45
C ALA A 11 0.03 13.88 2.80
N ILE A 12 -0.38 13.10 1.79
CA ILE A 12 -0.63 11.67 1.86
C ILE A 12 0.36 10.96 0.93
N ALA A 13 1.10 10.00 1.47
CA ALA A 13 1.97 9.14 0.70
C ALA A 13 1.17 7.99 0.07
N VAL A 14 1.30 7.78 -1.24
CA VAL A 14 0.68 6.66 -1.96
C VAL A 14 1.75 5.83 -2.69
N PRO A 15 1.58 4.51 -2.81
CA PRO A 15 2.53 3.68 -3.53
C PRO A 15 2.42 3.92 -5.04
N LYS A 16 3.55 3.87 -5.75
CA LYS A 16 3.54 3.88 -7.21
C LYS A 16 2.82 2.67 -7.79
N ILE A 17 2.04 2.89 -8.84
CA ILE A 17 1.22 1.84 -9.48
C ILE A 17 2.07 0.73 -10.09
N GLU A 18 3.25 1.06 -10.61
CA GLU A 18 4.19 0.12 -11.24
C GLU A 18 4.59 -1.05 -10.32
N ASP A 19 4.72 -0.81 -9.01
CA ASP A 19 5.16 -1.82 -8.04
C ASP A 19 3.99 -2.63 -7.44
N ILE A 20 2.73 -2.29 -7.71
CA ILE A 20 1.55 -2.87 -7.02
C ILE A 20 1.45 -4.37 -7.23
N ARG A 21 1.76 -4.86 -8.44
CA ARG A 21 1.70 -6.30 -8.73
C ARG A 21 2.69 -7.07 -7.86
N GLU A 22 3.92 -6.60 -7.74
CA GLU A 22 4.97 -7.24 -6.94
C GLU A 22 4.69 -7.13 -5.45
N ILE A 23 4.24 -5.95 -4.99
CA ILE A 23 3.82 -5.73 -3.60
C ILE A 23 2.70 -6.71 -3.22
N THR A 24 1.68 -6.79 -4.06
CA THR A 24 0.55 -7.69 -3.85
C THR A 24 1.02 -9.14 -3.76
N GLN A 25 1.87 -9.59 -4.69
CA GLN A 25 2.41 -10.95 -4.65
C GLN A 25 3.22 -11.24 -3.38
N ALA A 26 4.07 -10.31 -2.96
CA ALA A 26 4.86 -10.43 -1.74
C ALA A 26 3.96 -10.50 -0.50
N GLU A 27 2.89 -9.71 -0.44
CA GLU A 27 1.92 -9.74 0.66
C GLU A 27 1.11 -11.03 0.71
N ILE A 28 0.66 -11.54 -0.44
CA ILE A 28 -0.04 -12.84 -0.52
C ILE A 28 0.86 -13.94 0.04
N LYS A 29 2.13 -13.96 -0.39
CA LYS A 29 3.11 -14.96 0.07
C LYS A 29 3.34 -14.86 1.57
N ALA A 30 3.59 -13.65 2.08
CA ALA A 30 3.81 -13.42 3.51
C ALA A 30 2.59 -13.81 4.35
N LYS A 31 1.37 -13.51 3.90
CA LYS A 31 0.13 -13.94 4.56
C LYS A 31 -0.06 -15.46 4.53
N ALA A 32 0.29 -16.11 3.42
CA ALA A 32 0.21 -17.56 3.30
C ALA A 32 1.15 -18.24 4.29
N GLU A 33 2.40 -17.78 4.36
CA GLU A 33 3.42 -18.29 5.28
C GLU A 33 3.06 -18.04 6.75
N ALA A 34 2.57 -16.85 7.08
CA ALA A 34 2.11 -16.53 8.43
C ALA A 34 0.92 -17.40 8.88
N LYS A 35 0.03 -17.76 7.95
CA LYS A 35 -1.18 -18.54 8.25
C LYS A 35 -0.94 -20.05 8.24
N ILE A 36 -0.03 -20.53 7.39
CA ILE A 36 0.32 -21.93 7.24
C ILE A 36 1.85 -22.03 7.22
N PRO A 37 2.51 -21.99 8.39
CA PRO A 37 3.97 -22.07 8.46
C PRO A 37 4.47 -23.45 8.00
N GLY A 38 5.52 -23.49 7.19
CA GLY A 38 6.23 -24.72 6.81
C GLY A 38 5.49 -25.69 5.87
N TYR A 39 4.21 -25.47 5.54
CA TYR A 39 3.45 -26.33 4.63
C TYR A 39 3.17 -25.64 3.29
N GLU A 40 4.09 -25.84 2.34
CA GLU A 40 4.10 -25.14 1.04
C GLU A 40 2.84 -25.33 0.20
N GLU A 41 2.27 -26.54 0.18
CA GLU A 41 1.08 -26.81 -0.63
C GLU A 41 -0.16 -26.11 -0.07
N GLY A 42 -0.29 -26.07 1.26
CA GLY A 42 -1.30 -25.26 1.95
C GLY A 42 -1.11 -23.77 1.70
N GLN A 43 0.12 -23.28 1.72
CA GLN A 43 0.43 -21.88 1.38
C GLN A 43 0.02 -21.54 -0.05
N LYS A 44 0.32 -22.40 -1.04
CA LYS A 44 -0.09 -22.23 -2.44
C LYS A 44 -1.61 -22.18 -2.59
N LYS A 45 -2.33 -23.08 -1.94
CA LYS A 45 -3.81 -23.12 -1.97
C LYS A 45 -4.41 -21.86 -1.34
N TYR A 46 -3.88 -21.42 -0.21
CA TYR A 46 -4.31 -20.17 0.43
C TYR A 46 -4.01 -18.95 -0.44
N ALA A 47 -2.80 -18.88 -1.00
CA ALA A 47 -2.38 -17.80 -1.88
C ALA A 47 -3.29 -17.68 -3.10
N LEU A 48 -3.67 -18.79 -3.71
CA LEU A 48 -4.60 -18.83 -4.84
C LEU A 48 -5.99 -18.29 -4.45
N ALA A 49 -6.57 -18.80 -3.37
CA ALA A 49 -7.88 -18.36 -2.89
C ALA A 49 -7.90 -16.87 -2.54
N TYR A 50 -6.84 -16.40 -1.88
CA TYR A 50 -6.70 -14.99 -1.53
C TYR A 50 -6.50 -14.12 -2.77
N ARG A 51 -5.73 -14.58 -3.77
CA ARG A 51 -5.53 -13.87 -5.04
C ARG A 51 -6.84 -13.66 -5.80
N ILE A 52 -7.71 -14.67 -5.80
CA ILE A 52 -9.06 -14.59 -6.40
C ILE A 52 -9.90 -13.52 -5.69
N ASN A 53 -9.85 -13.49 -4.35
CA ASN A 53 -10.59 -12.51 -3.55
C ASN A 53 -10.14 -11.06 -3.86
N ILE A 54 -8.83 -10.81 -3.86
CA ILE A 54 -8.28 -9.47 -4.09
C ILE A 54 -8.25 -9.06 -5.57
N HIS A 55 -8.46 -9.97 -6.53
CA HIS A 55 -8.50 -9.62 -7.96
C HIS A 55 -9.58 -8.57 -8.28
N ASN A 56 -10.58 -8.42 -7.41
CA ASN A 56 -11.61 -7.40 -7.53
C ASN A 56 -11.17 -6.00 -7.06
N TRP A 57 -9.98 -5.86 -6.48
CA TRP A 57 -9.48 -4.57 -5.99
C TRP A 57 -8.77 -3.82 -7.12
N SER A 58 -9.36 -2.69 -7.53
CA SER A 58 -8.71 -1.77 -8.45
C SER A 58 -7.91 -0.73 -7.67
N TYR A 59 -6.63 -1.03 -7.42
CA TYR A 59 -5.75 -0.11 -6.70
C TYR A 59 -5.57 1.23 -7.43
N GLY A 60 -5.57 1.23 -8.77
CA GLY A 60 -5.56 2.47 -9.55
C GLY A 60 -6.77 3.36 -9.22
N ARG A 61 -7.99 2.79 -9.22
CA ARG A 61 -9.20 3.52 -8.82
C ARG A 61 -9.16 3.95 -7.35
N LEU A 62 -8.56 3.15 -6.47
CA LEU A 62 -8.40 3.54 -5.06
C LEU A 62 -7.50 4.78 -4.93
N ILE A 63 -6.34 4.77 -5.56
CA ILE A 63 -5.40 5.91 -5.56
C ILE A 63 -6.06 7.13 -6.21
N GLU A 64 -6.72 6.95 -7.36
CA GLU A 64 -7.46 8.03 -8.03
C GLU A 64 -8.54 8.66 -7.14
N ASN A 65 -9.31 7.83 -6.44
CA ASN A 65 -10.31 8.30 -5.48
C ASN A 65 -9.67 9.04 -4.30
N ILE A 66 -8.56 8.53 -3.75
CA ILE A 66 -7.80 9.20 -2.69
C ILE A 66 -7.31 10.56 -3.19
N SER A 67 -6.66 10.61 -4.36
CA SER A 67 -6.15 11.85 -4.96
C SER A 67 -7.25 12.86 -5.21
N THR A 68 -8.39 12.42 -5.76
CA THR A 68 -9.55 13.28 -6.02
C THR A 68 -10.07 13.93 -4.73
N GLN A 69 -10.16 13.17 -3.65
CA GLN A 69 -10.65 13.71 -2.38
C GLN A 69 -9.59 14.55 -1.64
N ALA A 70 -8.30 14.20 -1.75
CA ALA A 70 -7.21 14.97 -1.16
C ALA A 70 -7.10 16.35 -1.81
N ASN A 71 -7.20 16.41 -3.14
CA ASN A 71 -7.16 17.65 -3.90
C ASN A 71 -8.29 18.61 -3.51
N LYS A 72 -9.51 18.10 -3.27
CA LYS A 72 -10.63 18.92 -2.78
C LYS A 72 -10.36 19.56 -1.42
N LEU A 73 -9.49 18.94 -0.63
CA LEU A 73 -9.14 19.36 0.74
C LEU A 73 -7.79 20.10 0.79
N GLY A 74 -7.14 20.33 -0.35
CA GLY A 74 -5.81 20.96 -0.40
C GLY A 74 -4.69 20.09 0.19
N ILE A 75 -4.90 18.77 0.32
CA ILE A 75 -3.90 17.83 0.82
C ILE A 75 -3.08 17.32 -0.37
N ALA A 76 -1.76 17.45 -0.30
CA ALA A 76 -0.88 16.98 -1.36
C ALA A 76 -0.83 15.45 -1.44
N ILE A 77 -0.70 14.90 -2.65
CA ILE A 77 -0.40 13.48 -2.84
C ILE A 77 1.06 13.34 -3.22
N VAL A 78 1.78 12.45 -2.55
CA VAL A 78 3.18 12.15 -2.84
C VAL A 78 3.29 10.68 -3.21
N GLU A 79 3.62 10.42 -4.47
CA GLU A 79 3.86 9.06 -4.93
C GLU A 79 5.27 8.60 -4.52
N VAL A 80 5.35 7.50 -3.79
CA VAL A 80 6.61 6.93 -3.31
C VAL A 80 6.68 5.45 -3.59
N LYS A 81 7.90 4.93 -3.69
CA LYS A 81 8.12 3.48 -3.82
C LYS A 81 7.88 2.82 -2.47
N GLN A 82 6.97 1.84 -2.44
CA GLN A 82 6.76 1.03 -1.25
C GLN A 82 7.79 -0.11 -1.19
N PRO A 83 8.44 -0.34 -0.04
CA PRO A 83 9.32 -1.48 0.13
C PRO A 83 8.56 -2.82 -0.05
N ILE A 84 9.15 -3.74 -0.81
CA ILE A 84 8.55 -5.07 -1.07
C ILE A 84 8.50 -5.92 0.21
N ARG A 85 9.52 -5.78 1.07
CA ARG A 85 9.71 -6.58 2.31
C ARG A 85 9.48 -5.73 3.56
N GLY A 86 9.30 -6.42 4.69
CA GLY A 86 9.04 -5.81 6.00
C GLY A 86 7.59 -5.93 6.44
N SER A 87 7.34 -5.65 7.73
CA SER A 87 5.98 -5.59 8.27
C SER A 87 5.21 -4.39 7.68
N PRO A 88 3.86 -4.39 7.73
CA PRO A 88 3.07 -3.25 7.26
C PRO A 88 3.51 -1.92 7.90
N THR A 89 3.83 -1.92 9.19
CA THR A 89 4.29 -0.73 9.91
C THR A 89 5.67 -0.26 9.43
N GLN A 90 6.61 -1.18 9.19
CA GLN A 90 7.93 -0.83 8.64
C GLN A 90 7.83 -0.24 7.24
N LYS A 91 6.97 -0.82 6.40
CA LYS A 91 6.69 -0.31 5.05
C LYS A 91 6.08 1.10 5.11
N ALA A 92 5.07 1.30 5.96
CA ALA A 92 4.43 2.60 6.15
C ALA A 92 5.42 3.67 6.66
N GLN A 93 6.27 3.33 7.63
CA GLN A 93 7.30 4.22 8.14
C GLN A 93 8.29 4.63 7.04
N ALA A 94 8.79 3.67 6.27
CA ALA A 94 9.72 3.95 5.17
C ALA A 94 9.08 4.84 4.10
N MET A 95 7.82 4.59 3.76
CA MET A 95 7.06 5.43 2.83
C MET A 95 6.87 6.86 3.36
N ALA A 96 6.51 7.02 4.64
CA ALA A 96 6.34 8.33 5.25
C ALA A 96 7.64 9.15 5.23
N ILE A 97 8.78 8.53 5.56
CA ILE A 97 10.10 9.17 5.50
C ILE A 97 10.44 9.59 4.07
N SER A 98 10.27 8.69 3.10
CA SER A 98 10.53 8.98 1.69
C SER A 98 9.62 10.11 1.16
N ALA A 99 8.36 10.12 1.57
CA ALA A 99 7.39 11.13 1.15
C ALA A 99 7.73 12.49 1.74
N HIS A 100 8.11 12.55 3.02
CA HIS A 100 8.55 13.78 3.67
C HIS A 100 9.77 14.40 2.98
N GLN A 101 10.75 13.55 2.63
CA GLN A 101 11.95 14.00 1.91
C GLN A 101 11.62 14.49 0.48
N ALA A 102 10.69 13.83 -0.21
CA ALA A 102 10.27 14.26 -1.55
C ALA A 102 9.46 15.55 -1.49
N PHE A 103 8.56 15.68 -0.52
CA PHE A 103 7.71 16.84 -0.32
C PHE A 103 8.51 18.11 -0.03
N ASN A 104 9.48 18.04 0.89
CA ASN A 104 10.30 19.19 1.29
C ASN A 104 11.42 19.56 0.29
N LYS A 105 11.61 18.79 -0.78
CA LYS A 105 12.57 19.11 -1.85
C LYS A 105 11.95 19.97 -2.96
N THR A 106 10.65 20.22 -2.89
CA THR A 106 9.86 21.04 -3.82
C THR A 106 9.58 22.39 -3.20
#